data_AF-A0A9P6L2W7-F1
#
_entry.id   AF-A0A9P6L2W7-F1
#
_cell.length_a   1.000
_cell.length_b   1.000
_cell.length_c   1.000
_cell.angle_alpha   90.00
_cell.angle_beta   90.00
_cell.angle_gamma   90.00
#
_symmetry.space_group_name_H-M   'P 1'
#
loop_
_entity.id
_entity.type
_entity.pdbx_description
1 polymer ?
#
loop_
_entity_poly.entity_id
_entity_poly.type
_entity_poly.pdbx_seq_one_letter_code
_entity_poly.pdbx_strand_id
1 'polypeptide(L)'
;MSSSLPINQGPDLTAPTPQNTPLQHAPITAGLSRPTVPDITEGDEPDEDEVDSTDLQGALAGLVHGRLAGLLGKSSGYVENLPTEVKRSLNGLKGLQVKQTALQNQYKMECLELEKKYLDLTKPLYERRLAIITGTEKPTPDEIQAGEEQSLKDDPSYEKLSTDSSETAPIPEFWLTALRNHVGTSEIITDRDAGALKHLVDIRVTYTSPKPGFKLTFIFTPNEFFENEELEKTYYYQEEVGYSGDFLYDRAVGTVVKWKEDKDLTKEFEIKKQRNKNTNRTRLVRKARPAESFFNFFSPPVPPTQDAIDNDEIDEEVLDELDEKLEMDYQLGEDIKEKIVPKAVDYFTGKALEYDMLEDDDDDDYEDTDDDDDDEALDDDSDSDGSAPPPRKGGKGKGGGATANPEECKQQ
;
A
#
# COMPACT_ATOMS: atom_id res chain seq x y z
N MET A 1 -43.31 31.42 -27.95
CA MET A 1 -42.52 32.66 -27.81
C MET A 1 -41.06 32.28 -28.03
N SER A 2 -40.63 32.26 -29.30
CA SER A 2 -39.23 32.07 -29.68
C SER A 2 -38.49 33.38 -29.51
N SER A 3 -37.31 33.36 -28.89
CA SER A 3 -36.33 34.44 -29.01
C SER A 3 -34.96 33.84 -29.31
N SER A 4 -34.67 33.75 -30.60
CA SER A 4 -33.36 33.53 -31.20
C SER A 4 -32.47 34.76 -30.99
N LEU A 5 -31.25 34.56 -30.47
CA LEU A 5 -30.17 35.54 -30.55
C LEU A 5 -29.14 35.08 -31.60
N PRO A 6 -28.60 35.99 -32.43
CA PRO A 6 -27.84 35.62 -33.63
C PRO A 6 -26.36 35.33 -33.34
N ILE A 7 -25.86 34.28 -34.01
CA ILE A 7 -24.44 33.92 -34.13
C ILE A 7 -23.79 34.83 -35.18
N ASN A 8 -22.72 35.52 -34.82
CA ASN A 8 -21.88 36.27 -35.76
C ASN A 8 -20.56 35.50 -35.98
N GLN A 9 -20.19 35.31 -37.25
CA GLN A 9 -19.04 34.51 -37.69
C GLN A 9 -17.78 35.37 -37.93
N GLY A 10 -16.68 35.01 -37.22
CA GLY A 10 -15.26 35.13 -37.60
C GLY A 10 -14.54 36.50 -37.51
N PRO A 11 -13.18 36.55 -37.57
CA PRO A 11 -12.16 35.50 -37.40
C PRO A 11 -11.07 35.83 -36.33
N ASP A 12 -10.37 34.78 -35.88
CA ASP A 12 -8.98 34.72 -35.36
C ASP A 12 -8.43 35.84 -34.45
N LEU A 13 -8.37 35.59 -33.14
CA LEU A 13 -7.51 36.31 -32.20
C LEU A 13 -6.95 35.32 -31.17
N THR A 14 -5.74 34.85 -31.46
CA THR A 14 -4.79 34.28 -30.52
C THR A 14 -4.65 35.16 -29.27
N ALA A 15 -4.89 34.59 -28.09
CA ALA A 15 -4.68 35.27 -26.82
C ALA A 15 -3.18 35.24 -26.45
N PRO A 16 -2.53 36.38 -26.12
CA PRO A 16 -1.10 36.43 -25.85
C PRO A 16 -0.77 35.98 -24.43
N THR A 17 0.25 35.13 -24.29
CA THR A 17 0.91 34.76 -23.04
C THR A 17 1.57 35.96 -22.36
N PRO A 18 1.49 36.12 -21.01
CA PRO A 18 2.14 37.22 -20.31
C PRO A 18 3.65 36.93 -20.16
N GLN A 19 4.46 37.72 -20.87
CA GLN A 19 5.92 37.74 -20.80
C GLN A 19 6.36 38.62 -19.63
N ASN A 20 7.05 38.05 -18.64
CA ASN A 20 7.57 38.82 -17.50
C ASN A 20 9.10 38.67 -17.37
N THR A 21 9.82 39.19 -18.36
CA THR A 21 11.30 39.31 -18.34
C THR A 21 11.67 40.79 -18.44
N PRO A 22 12.41 41.38 -17.48
CA PRO A 22 12.81 42.77 -17.57
C PRO A 22 13.85 43.00 -18.69
N LEU A 23 13.52 43.86 -19.65
CA LEU A 23 14.44 44.43 -20.63
C LEU A 23 15.27 45.54 -19.99
N GLN A 24 16.33 45.20 -19.25
CA GLN A 24 17.42 46.13 -18.91
C GLN A 24 18.63 45.38 -18.34
N HIS A 25 19.75 45.35 -19.08
CA HIS A 25 21.06 44.99 -18.53
C HIS A 25 21.55 46.11 -17.60
N ALA A 26 21.72 45.81 -16.31
CA ALA A 26 22.42 46.69 -15.38
C ALA A 26 23.95 46.66 -15.65
N PRO A 27 24.66 47.81 -15.59
CA PRO A 27 26.09 47.86 -15.86
C PRO A 27 26.89 47.31 -14.68
N ILE A 28 27.65 46.24 -14.91
CA ILE A 28 28.57 45.67 -13.91
C ILE A 28 29.90 46.41 -13.97
N THR A 29 29.99 47.59 -13.34
CA THR A 29 31.27 48.22 -12.98
C THR A 29 31.11 49.16 -11.77
N ALA A 30 31.15 48.60 -10.56
CA ALA A 30 31.52 49.33 -9.36
C ALA A 30 32.04 48.35 -8.31
N GLY A 31 33.25 48.61 -7.81
CA GLY A 31 34.06 47.68 -7.03
C GLY A 31 33.39 47.17 -5.76
N LEU A 32 33.53 45.86 -5.56
CA LEU A 32 33.36 45.20 -4.28
C LEU A 32 34.69 44.51 -3.96
N SER A 33 35.36 45.03 -2.93
CA SER A 33 36.55 44.45 -2.32
C SER A 33 36.26 43.05 -1.81
N ARG A 34 37.10 42.07 -2.19
CA ARG A 34 37.12 40.73 -1.61
C ARG A 34 37.27 40.80 -0.08
N PRO A 35 36.47 40.10 0.72
CA PRO A 35 36.77 39.88 2.12
C PRO A 35 37.98 38.93 2.21
N THR A 36 39.05 39.37 2.86
CA THR A 36 40.20 38.53 3.23
C THR A 36 39.82 37.72 4.47
N VAL A 37 39.65 36.41 4.33
CA VAL A 37 39.67 35.46 5.44
C VAL A 37 41.10 34.91 5.52
N PRO A 38 41.77 34.87 6.68
CA PRO A 38 43.10 34.27 6.79
C PRO A 38 43.02 32.75 6.61
N ASP A 39 44.03 32.18 5.94
CA ASP A 39 44.16 30.73 5.72
C ASP A 39 44.16 29.98 7.06
N ILE A 40 43.37 28.90 7.10
CA ILE A 40 43.41 27.90 8.17
C ILE A 40 44.72 27.12 8.06
N THR A 41 45.51 27.11 9.13
CA THR A 41 46.72 26.30 9.22
C THR A 41 46.33 24.83 9.24
N GLU A 42 46.77 24.10 8.21
CA GLU A 42 46.79 22.65 8.11
C GLU A 42 47.59 22.08 9.30
N GLY A 43 46.91 21.38 10.20
CA GLY A 43 47.53 20.68 11.32
C GLY A 43 47.53 19.19 11.03
N ASP A 44 48.71 18.58 11.15
CA ASP A 44 49.06 17.15 10.99
C ASP A 44 47.87 16.19 10.79
N GLU A 45 47.78 15.65 9.58
CA GLU A 45 47.05 14.41 9.30
C GLU A 45 47.80 13.23 9.95
N PRO A 46 47.14 12.37 10.74
CA PRO A 46 47.63 11.03 10.99
C PRO A 46 47.29 10.13 9.78
N ASP A 47 48.27 9.29 9.42
CA ASP A 47 48.29 8.41 8.25
C ASP A 47 46.99 7.66 7.97
N GLU A 48 46.64 7.60 6.68
CA GLU A 48 45.52 6.88 6.10
C GLU A 48 45.64 5.36 6.30
N ASP A 49 44.72 4.78 7.07
CA ASP A 49 44.34 3.37 6.89
C ASP A 49 43.05 3.36 6.04
N GLU A 50 43.09 2.66 4.89
CA GLU A 50 41.95 2.41 4.01
C GLU A 50 40.75 1.87 4.81
N VAL A 51 39.70 2.68 4.94
CA VAL A 51 38.39 2.24 5.42
C VAL A 51 37.46 2.09 4.21
N ASP A 52 37.05 0.84 3.99
CA ASP A 52 36.05 0.42 3.02
C ASP A 52 34.80 1.31 3.08
N SER A 53 34.47 1.98 1.97
CA SER A 53 33.38 2.96 1.89
C SER A 53 32.01 2.34 2.14
N THR A 54 31.87 1.03 1.97
CA THR A 54 30.64 0.28 2.23
C THR A 54 30.35 0.11 3.73
N ASP A 55 31.40 -0.14 4.53
CA ASP A 55 31.31 -0.23 6.00
C ASP A 55 31.06 1.14 6.64
N LEU A 56 31.56 2.22 6.02
CA LEU A 56 31.32 3.58 6.51
C LEU A 56 29.86 4.00 6.32
N GLN A 57 29.21 3.58 5.23
CA GLN A 57 27.81 3.89 4.91
C GLN A 57 26.83 3.10 5.80
N GLY A 58 27.10 1.81 6.02
CA GLY A 58 26.35 0.97 6.97
C GLY A 58 26.56 1.41 8.43
N ALA A 59 27.79 1.78 8.81
CA ALA A 59 28.08 2.33 10.13
C ALA A 59 27.46 3.71 10.33
N LEU A 60 27.38 4.57 9.31
CA LEU A 60 26.71 5.87 9.37
C LEU A 60 25.20 5.70 9.51
N ALA A 61 24.58 4.78 8.76
CA ALA A 61 23.16 4.45 8.89
C ALA A 61 22.83 3.90 10.29
N GLY A 62 23.65 2.98 10.82
CA GLY A 62 23.52 2.46 12.19
C GLY A 62 23.80 3.50 13.28
N LEU A 63 24.74 4.44 13.05
CA LEU A 63 25.01 5.58 13.94
C LEU A 63 23.87 6.60 13.91
N VAL A 64 23.25 6.82 12.75
CA VAL A 64 22.12 7.73 12.59
C VAL A 64 20.88 7.13 13.27
N HIS A 65 20.56 5.86 13.03
CA HIS A 65 19.47 5.16 13.72
C HIS A 65 19.70 5.07 15.23
N GLY A 66 20.92 4.69 15.67
CA GLY A 66 21.27 4.57 17.08
C GLY A 66 21.37 5.91 17.82
N ARG A 67 21.82 6.99 17.16
CA ARG A 67 21.80 8.34 17.75
C ARG A 67 20.41 8.95 17.74
N LEU A 68 19.60 8.74 16.70
CA LEU A 68 18.21 9.19 16.65
C LEU A 68 17.39 8.54 17.75
N ALA A 69 17.49 7.23 17.94
CA ALA A 69 16.84 6.52 19.05
C ALA A 69 17.25 7.06 20.44
N GLY A 70 18.51 7.47 20.61
CA GLY A 70 19.01 8.10 21.84
C GLY A 70 18.61 9.58 22.03
N LEU A 71 18.21 10.28 20.96
CA LEU A 71 17.80 11.69 20.90
C LEU A 71 16.27 11.89 20.89
N LEU A 72 15.50 10.84 20.57
CA LEU A 72 14.04 10.84 20.74
C LEU A 72 13.70 11.19 22.19
N GLY A 73 13.02 12.32 22.40
CA GLY A 73 12.61 12.80 23.72
C GLY A 73 13.71 13.44 24.59
N LYS A 74 14.98 13.42 24.19
CA LYS A 74 16.05 14.16 24.86
C LYS A 74 16.35 15.43 24.08
N SER A 75 16.09 16.59 24.69
CA SER A 75 16.58 17.84 24.11
C SER A 75 18.08 17.68 23.90
N SER A 76 18.62 18.09 22.75
CA SER A 76 20.05 17.90 22.46
C SER A 76 20.99 18.72 23.37
N GLY A 77 20.48 19.29 24.47
CA GLY A 77 21.12 20.27 25.35
C GLY A 77 21.38 21.61 24.67
N TYR A 78 21.60 21.60 23.34
CA TYR A 78 21.85 22.77 22.53
C TYR A 78 20.72 23.79 22.64
N VAL A 79 19.47 23.35 22.40
CA VAL A 79 18.28 24.20 22.47
C VAL A 79 18.07 24.79 23.88
N GLU A 80 18.43 24.03 24.92
CA GLU A 80 18.35 24.47 26.32
C GLU A 80 19.45 25.47 26.70
N ASN A 81 20.60 25.43 26.04
CA ASN A 81 21.71 26.36 26.25
C ASN A 81 21.62 27.63 25.38
N LEU A 82 20.65 27.72 24.46
CA LEU A 82 20.46 28.92 23.64
C LEU A 82 20.14 30.17 24.50
N PRO A 83 20.65 31.34 24.12
CA PRO A 83 20.28 32.61 24.75
C PRO A 83 18.76 32.83 24.72
N THR A 84 18.21 33.51 25.74
CA THR A 84 16.77 33.78 25.87
C THR A 84 16.19 34.49 24.64
N GLU A 85 16.96 35.37 24.01
CA GLU A 85 16.58 36.06 22.78
C GLU A 85 16.36 35.07 21.62
N VAL A 86 17.28 34.12 21.44
CA VAL A 86 17.17 33.07 20.42
C VAL A 86 16.00 32.13 20.73
N LYS A 87 15.81 31.74 22.00
CA LYS A 87 14.65 30.95 22.43
C LYS A 87 13.33 31.66 22.17
N ARG A 88 13.26 32.99 22.33
CA ARG A 88 12.07 33.79 21.97
C ARG A 88 11.81 33.73 20.46
N SER A 89 12.84 33.87 19.63
CA SER A 89 12.72 33.70 18.19
C SER A 89 12.24 32.29 17.80
N LEU A 90 12.80 31.24 18.42
CA LEU A 90 12.36 29.86 18.21
C LEU A 90 10.89 29.65 18.58
N ASN A 91 10.44 30.21 19.71
CA ASN A 91 9.02 30.16 20.07
C ASN A 91 8.14 30.96 19.09
N GLY A 92 8.66 32.07 18.53
CA GLY A 92 8.01 32.78 17.43
C GLY A 92 7.85 31.90 16.19
N LEU A 93 8.89 31.14 15.80
CA LEU A 93 8.83 30.17 14.71
C LEU A 93 7.84 29.05 15.00
N LYS A 94 7.78 28.51 16.23
CA LYS A 94 6.77 27.53 16.63
C LYS A 94 5.35 28.08 16.46
N GLY A 95 5.13 29.35 16.80
CA GLY A 95 3.85 30.03 16.57
C GLY A 95 3.49 30.18 15.08
N LEU A 96 4.48 30.33 14.20
CA LEU A 96 4.27 30.29 12.75
C LEU A 96 3.94 28.87 12.28
N GLN A 97 4.61 27.85 12.81
CA GLN A 97 4.34 26.44 12.50
C GLN A 97 2.88 26.08 12.82
N VAL A 98 2.34 26.55 13.94
CA VAL A 98 0.91 26.35 14.29
C VAL A 98 -0.02 26.91 13.20
N LYS A 99 0.30 28.08 12.62
CA LYS A 99 -0.48 28.65 11.52
C LYS A 99 -0.35 27.83 10.24
N GLN A 100 0.83 27.29 9.96
CA GLN A 100 1.06 26.41 8.82
C GLN A 100 0.26 25.12 8.96
N THR A 101 0.27 24.48 10.14
CA THR A 101 -0.53 23.29 10.43
C THR A 101 -2.03 23.58 10.30
N ALA A 102 -2.51 24.75 10.77
CA ALA A 102 -3.90 25.14 10.58
C ALA A 102 -4.30 25.28 9.10
N LEU A 103 -3.41 25.82 8.25
CA LEU A 103 -3.64 25.89 6.81
C LEU A 103 -3.60 24.51 6.14
N GLN A 104 -2.70 23.62 6.58
CA GLN A 104 -2.65 22.23 6.10
C GLN A 104 -3.93 21.46 6.45
N ASN A 105 -4.44 21.61 7.69
CA ASN A 105 -5.73 21.09 8.11
C ASN A 105 -6.86 21.56 7.19
N GLN A 106 -6.92 22.87 6.92
CA GLN A 106 -7.92 23.43 6.03
C GLN A 106 -7.82 22.84 4.61
N TYR A 107 -6.62 22.78 4.05
CA TYR A 107 -6.38 22.19 2.72
C TYR A 107 -6.88 20.74 2.64
N LYS A 108 -6.56 19.89 3.63
CA LYS A 108 -6.98 18.49 3.64
C LYS A 108 -8.49 18.33 3.81
N MET A 109 -9.13 19.19 4.58
CA MET A 109 -10.59 19.21 4.66
C MET A 109 -11.23 19.62 3.33
N GLU A 110 -10.67 20.60 2.62
CA GLU A 110 -11.12 20.98 1.28
C GLU A 110 -10.89 19.84 0.24
N CYS A 111 -9.78 19.10 0.34
CA CYS A 111 -9.55 17.89 -0.45
C CYS A 111 -10.63 16.84 -0.20
N LEU A 112 -10.98 16.58 1.06
CA LEU A 112 -12.05 15.63 1.42
C LEU A 112 -13.42 16.08 0.87
N GLU A 113 -13.71 17.37 0.88
CA GLU A 113 -14.93 17.92 0.24
C GLU A 113 -14.92 17.74 -1.29
N LEU A 114 -13.75 17.88 -1.91
CA LEU A 114 -13.57 17.64 -3.34
C LEU A 114 -13.77 16.17 -3.70
N GLU A 115 -13.18 15.26 -2.91
CA GLU A 115 -13.37 13.81 -3.05
C GLU A 115 -14.86 13.43 -2.93
N LYS A 116 -15.57 13.98 -1.94
CA LYS A 116 -17.02 13.81 -1.79
C LYS A 116 -17.78 14.23 -3.05
N LYS A 117 -17.46 15.40 -3.59
CA LYS A 117 -18.09 15.92 -4.82
C LYS A 117 -17.85 14.99 -6.02
N TYR A 118 -16.63 14.50 -6.21
CA TYR A 118 -16.34 13.62 -7.35
C TYR A 118 -16.89 12.21 -7.15
N LEU A 119 -16.94 11.71 -5.92
CA LEU A 119 -17.65 10.47 -5.60
C LEU A 119 -19.13 10.59 -6.03
N ASP A 120 -19.80 11.70 -5.73
CA ASP A 120 -21.19 11.92 -6.16
C ASP A 120 -21.36 11.93 -7.68
N LEU A 121 -20.39 12.47 -8.42
CA LEU A 121 -20.39 12.44 -9.89
C LEU A 121 -20.13 11.04 -10.46
N THR A 122 -19.38 10.20 -9.75
CA THR A 122 -19.04 8.84 -10.16
C THR A 122 -20.15 7.83 -9.81
N LYS A 123 -20.98 8.10 -8.80
CA LYS A 123 -22.08 7.20 -8.37
C LYS A 123 -22.95 6.66 -9.52
N PRO A 124 -23.43 7.46 -10.48
CA PRO A 124 -24.21 6.95 -11.60
C PRO A 124 -23.45 5.93 -12.47
N LEU A 125 -22.12 6.08 -12.58
CA LEU A 125 -21.27 5.11 -13.30
C LEU A 125 -21.15 3.80 -12.53
N TYR A 126 -21.03 3.85 -11.20
CA TYR A 126 -21.03 2.65 -10.36
C TYR A 126 -22.38 1.94 -10.34
N GLU A 127 -23.49 2.68 -10.32
CA GLU A 127 -24.84 2.12 -10.46
C GLU A 127 -25.02 1.46 -11.83
N ARG A 128 -24.54 2.10 -12.91
CA ARG A 128 -24.54 1.52 -14.25
C ARG A 128 -23.69 0.25 -14.32
N ARG A 129 -22.51 0.25 -13.71
CA ARG A 129 -21.63 -0.94 -13.59
C ARG A 129 -22.36 -2.08 -12.88
N LEU A 130 -22.99 -1.81 -11.74
CA LEU A 130 -23.76 -2.80 -10.97
C LEU A 130 -24.90 -3.40 -11.80
N ALA A 131 -25.64 -2.57 -12.54
CA ALA A 131 -26.73 -3.02 -13.40
C ALA A 131 -26.24 -3.99 -14.50
N ILE A 132 -25.06 -3.74 -15.07
CA ILE A 132 -24.42 -4.60 -16.07
C ILE A 132 -23.90 -5.90 -15.43
N ILE A 133 -23.15 -5.82 -14.31
CA ILE A 133 -22.63 -6.98 -13.59
C ILE A 133 -23.75 -7.95 -13.22
N THR A 134 -24.85 -7.43 -12.66
CA THR A 134 -26.00 -8.25 -12.25
C THR A 134 -26.88 -8.69 -13.43
N GLY A 135 -26.68 -8.12 -14.63
CA GLY A 135 -27.53 -8.33 -15.80
C GLY A 135 -28.95 -7.77 -15.67
N THR A 136 -29.17 -6.85 -14.73
CA THR A 136 -30.45 -6.11 -14.60
C THR A 136 -30.69 -5.24 -15.83
N GLU A 137 -29.61 -4.66 -16.38
CA GLU A 137 -29.61 -3.91 -17.62
C GLU A 137 -28.53 -4.43 -18.56
N LYS A 138 -28.80 -4.41 -19.87
CA LYS A 138 -27.80 -4.77 -20.88
C LYS A 138 -26.89 -3.57 -21.18
N PRO A 139 -25.60 -3.79 -21.46
CA PRO A 139 -24.73 -2.73 -21.97
C PRO A 139 -25.24 -2.26 -23.33
N THR A 140 -25.11 -0.96 -23.58
CA THR A 140 -25.48 -0.32 -24.84
C THR A 140 -24.44 -0.63 -25.92
N PRO A 141 -24.81 -0.53 -27.21
CA PRO A 141 -23.84 -0.68 -28.30
C PRO A 141 -22.67 0.31 -28.19
N ASP A 142 -22.93 1.53 -27.73
CA ASP A 142 -21.89 2.56 -27.56
C ASP A 142 -20.90 2.19 -26.44
N GLU A 143 -21.39 1.65 -25.31
CA GLU A 143 -20.53 1.14 -24.22
C GLU A 143 -19.67 -0.04 -24.68
N ILE A 144 -20.24 -0.96 -25.47
CA ILE A 144 -19.50 -2.11 -26.04
C ILE A 144 -18.42 -1.60 -27.00
N GLN A 145 -18.77 -0.69 -27.92
CA GLN A 145 -17.82 -0.13 -28.87
C GLN A 145 -16.66 0.57 -28.13
N ALA A 146 -16.96 1.41 -27.14
CA ALA A 146 -15.94 2.07 -26.34
C ALA A 146 -15.04 1.07 -25.60
N GLY A 147 -15.61 -0.02 -25.07
CA GLY A 147 -14.87 -1.11 -24.43
C GLY A 147 -13.95 -1.87 -25.40
N GLU A 148 -14.40 -2.15 -26.62
CA GLU A 148 -13.57 -2.77 -27.66
C GLU A 148 -12.43 -1.85 -28.11
N GLU A 149 -12.68 -0.55 -28.24
CA GLU A 149 -11.65 0.45 -28.55
C GLU A 149 -10.59 0.53 -27.45
N GLN A 150 -10.99 0.41 -26.18
CA GLN A 150 -10.06 0.34 -25.07
C GLN A 150 -9.28 -0.99 -25.07
N SER A 151 -9.95 -2.11 -25.29
CA SER A 151 -9.31 -3.44 -25.35
C SER A 151 -8.27 -3.52 -26.46
N LEU A 152 -8.49 -2.88 -27.60
CA LEU A 152 -7.52 -2.81 -28.70
C LEU A 152 -6.32 -1.91 -28.40
N LYS A 153 -6.48 -0.89 -27.55
CA LYS A 153 -5.34 -0.07 -27.07
C LYS A 153 -4.49 -0.84 -26.09
N ASP A 154 -5.13 -1.64 -25.25
CA ASP A 154 -4.46 -2.44 -24.22
C ASP A 154 -3.78 -3.66 -24.84
N ASP A 155 -4.43 -4.34 -25.79
CA ASP A 155 -3.91 -5.48 -26.54
C ASP A 155 -4.14 -5.28 -28.06
N PRO A 156 -3.09 -4.96 -28.84
CA PRO A 156 -3.18 -4.82 -30.29
C PRO A 156 -3.66 -6.07 -31.03
N SER A 157 -3.61 -7.24 -30.38
CA SER A 157 -4.09 -8.52 -30.93
C SER A 157 -5.56 -8.81 -30.62
N TYR A 158 -6.25 -7.94 -29.88
CA TYR A 158 -7.66 -8.11 -29.53
C TYR A 158 -8.55 -8.23 -30.77
N GLU A 159 -9.22 -9.38 -30.89
CA GLU A 159 -10.23 -9.61 -31.93
C GLU A 159 -11.61 -9.14 -31.42
N LYS A 160 -12.23 -8.22 -32.18
CA LYS A 160 -13.57 -7.72 -31.86
C LYS A 160 -14.59 -8.85 -31.80
N LEU A 161 -15.57 -8.68 -30.92
CA LEU A 161 -16.59 -9.71 -30.68
C LEU A 161 -17.48 -9.88 -31.92
N SER A 162 -17.91 -11.10 -32.19
CA SER A 162 -18.82 -11.38 -33.32
C SER A 162 -20.15 -10.66 -33.14
N THR A 163 -20.61 -9.99 -34.19
CA THR A 163 -21.91 -9.29 -34.21
C THR A 163 -23.11 -10.24 -34.23
N ASP A 164 -22.91 -11.55 -34.37
CA ASP A 164 -23.98 -12.54 -34.50
C ASP A 164 -24.65 -12.88 -33.15
N SER A 165 -24.00 -12.54 -32.03
CA SER A 165 -24.50 -12.74 -30.67
C SER A 165 -24.77 -11.40 -29.99
N SER A 166 -26.02 -10.95 -29.99
CA SER A 166 -26.46 -9.75 -29.23
C SER A 166 -26.82 -10.06 -27.76
N GLU A 167 -26.59 -11.29 -27.31
CA GLU A 167 -26.91 -11.70 -25.95
C GLU A 167 -25.75 -11.42 -25.00
N THR A 168 -25.97 -10.47 -24.08
CA THR A 168 -25.11 -10.21 -22.93
C THR A 168 -25.68 -10.93 -21.70
N ALA A 169 -24.78 -11.41 -20.85
CA ALA A 169 -25.10 -12.16 -19.65
C ALA A 169 -24.55 -11.47 -18.39
N PRO A 170 -25.12 -11.74 -17.19
CA PRO A 170 -24.52 -11.32 -15.93
C PRO A 170 -23.08 -11.83 -15.79
N ILE A 171 -22.26 -11.08 -15.05
CA ILE A 171 -20.86 -11.43 -14.79
C ILE A 171 -20.78 -12.14 -13.41
N PRO A 172 -20.68 -13.47 -13.37
CA PRO A 172 -20.63 -14.21 -12.11
C PRO A 172 -19.32 -13.92 -11.36
N GLU A 173 -19.40 -13.92 -10.03
CA GLU A 173 -18.23 -13.85 -9.13
C GLU A 173 -17.35 -12.60 -9.34
N PHE A 174 -17.89 -11.53 -9.96
CA PHE A 174 -17.13 -10.33 -10.32
C PHE A 174 -16.27 -9.78 -9.19
N TRP A 175 -16.87 -9.49 -8.04
CA TRP A 175 -16.13 -8.92 -6.90
C TRP A 175 -15.21 -9.92 -6.22
N LEU A 176 -15.56 -11.21 -6.17
CA LEU A 176 -14.66 -12.24 -5.65
C LEU A 176 -13.40 -12.32 -6.51
N THR A 177 -13.53 -12.33 -7.84
CA THR A 177 -12.39 -12.36 -8.76
C THR A 177 -11.57 -11.07 -8.63
N ALA A 178 -12.21 -9.90 -8.61
CA ALA A 178 -11.51 -8.63 -8.44
C ALA A 178 -10.72 -8.56 -7.12
N LEU A 179 -11.32 -8.97 -5.99
CA LEU A 179 -10.64 -9.00 -4.69
C LEU A 179 -9.52 -10.06 -4.65
N ARG A 180 -9.64 -11.18 -5.36
CA ARG A 180 -8.57 -12.19 -5.42
C ARG A 180 -7.37 -11.76 -6.26
N ASN A 181 -7.57 -10.81 -7.18
CA ASN A 181 -6.51 -10.30 -8.04
C ASN A 181 -5.79 -9.08 -7.44
N HIS A 182 -6.22 -8.57 -6.29
CA HIS A 182 -5.48 -7.53 -5.57
C HIS A 182 -4.60 -8.17 -4.49
N VAL A 183 -3.34 -7.76 -4.41
CA VAL A 183 -2.29 -8.40 -3.60
C VAL A 183 -2.72 -8.52 -2.14
N GLY A 184 -3.01 -7.41 -1.47
CA GLY A 184 -3.35 -7.43 -0.03
C GLY A 184 -4.67 -8.12 0.33
N THR A 185 -5.69 -8.07 -0.55
CA THR A 185 -6.96 -8.76 -0.29
C THR A 185 -6.87 -10.25 -0.57
N SER A 186 -6.01 -10.68 -1.51
CA SER A 186 -5.85 -12.09 -1.87
C SER A 186 -5.30 -12.91 -0.70
N GLU A 187 -4.40 -12.34 0.09
CA GLU A 187 -3.74 -12.99 1.23
C GLU A 187 -4.72 -13.34 2.35
N ILE A 188 -5.72 -12.49 2.57
CA ILE A 188 -6.71 -12.68 3.64
C ILE A 188 -7.93 -13.50 3.20
N ILE A 189 -8.13 -13.71 1.89
CA ILE A 189 -9.26 -14.48 1.35
C ILE A 189 -8.92 -15.96 1.33
N THR A 190 -9.56 -16.73 2.22
CA THR A 190 -9.43 -18.18 2.21
C THR A 190 -10.41 -18.84 1.25
N ASP A 191 -10.16 -20.10 0.88
CA ASP A 191 -11.10 -20.88 0.05
C ASP A 191 -12.48 -21.07 0.70
N ARG A 192 -12.55 -21.03 2.04
CA ARG A 192 -13.81 -21.10 2.78
C ARG A 192 -14.64 -19.82 2.58
N ASP A 193 -13.97 -18.69 2.50
CA ASP A 193 -14.59 -17.37 2.30
C ASP A 193 -15.14 -17.19 0.88
N ALA A 194 -14.48 -17.80 -0.11
CA ALA A 194 -14.92 -17.78 -1.51
C ALA A 194 -16.39 -18.22 -1.66
N GLY A 195 -16.85 -19.17 -0.85
CA GLY A 195 -18.25 -19.61 -0.84
C GLY A 195 -19.23 -18.47 -0.55
N ALA A 196 -18.92 -17.63 0.44
CA ALA A 196 -19.74 -16.47 0.82
C ALA A 196 -19.52 -15.28 -0.12
N LEU A 197 -18.28 -15.04 -0.55
CA LEU A 197 -17.91 -13.94 -1.45
C LEU A 197 -18.49 -14.08 -2.87
N LYS A 198 -18.85 -15.29 -3.32
CA LYS A 198 -19.65 -15.49 -4.54
C LYS A 198 -20.97 -14.72 -4.53
N HIS A 199 -21.50 -14.42 -3.35
CA HIS A 199 -22.76 -13.69 -3.18
C HIS A 199 -22.58 -12.17 -3.11
N LEU A 200 -21.34 -11.66 -3.11
CA LEU A 200 -21.03 -10.23 -3.10
C LEU A 200 -21.36 -9.60 -4.46
N VAL A 201 -22.30 -8.66 -4.48
CA VAL A 201 -22.79 -8.01 -5.70
C VAL A 201 -22.26 -6.60 -5.90
N ASP A 202 -21.93 -5.90 -4.82
CA ASP A 202 -21.44 -4.52 -4.89
C ASP A 202 -20.55 -4.17 -3.69
N ILE A 203 -19.61 -3.27 -3.92
CA ILE A 203 -18.81 -2.62 -2.87
C ILE A 203 -18.96 -1.11 -3.08
N ARG A 204 -19.48 -0.42 -2.07
CA ARG A 204 -19.75 1.03 -2.12
C ARG A 204 -18.88 1.78 -1.14
N VAL A 205 -18.39 2.93 -1.58
CA VAL A 205 -17.68 3.90 -0.73
C VAL A 205 -18.64 5.05 -0.41
N THR A 206 -18.67 5.47 0.85
CA THR A 206 -19.36 6.68 1.29
C THR A 206 -18.51 7.41 2.31
N TYR A 207 -18.50 8.75 2.29
CA TYR A 207 -17.79 9.53 3.30
C TYR A 207 -18.69 9.85 4.50
N THR A 208 -18.13 9.84 5.70
CA THR A 208 -18.87 10.09 6.94
C THR A 208 -18.99 11.58 7.27
N SER A 209 -20.02 11.90 8.07
CA SER A 209 -20.30 13.21 8.65
C SER A 209 -21.06 13.01 9.97
N PRO A 210 -20.79 13.78 11.05
CA PRO A 210 -19.92 14.96 11.12
C PRO A 210 -18.42 14.65 11.30
N LYS A 211 -18.05 13.47 11.83
CA LYS A 211 -16.64 13.08 11.95
C LYS A 211 -16.10 12.67 10.56
N PRO A 212 -14.96 13.23 10.09
CA PRO A 212 -14.38 12.85 8.81
C PRO A 212 -13.94 11.39 8.83
N GLY A 213 -13.98 10.75 7.66
CA GLY A 213 -13.80 9.32 7.51
C GLY A 213 -14.56 8.79 6.29
N PHE A 214 -14.44 7.50 6.06
CA PHE A 214 -15.14 6.80 4.98
C PHE A 214 -15.70 5.46 5.46
N LYS A 215 -16.67 4.95 4.73
CA LYS A 215 -17.36 3.70 4.98
C LYS A 215 -17.42 2.88 3.70
N LEU A 216 -16.97 1.65 3.81
CA LEU A 216 -17.12 0.59 2.82
C LEU A 216 -18.38 -0.23 3.15
N THR A 217 -19.29 -0.35 2.20
CA THR A 217 -20.51 -1.16 2.31
C THR A 217 -20.45 -2.28 1.28
N PHE A 218 -20.39 -3.52 1.76
CA PHE A 218 -20.37 -4.75 0.97
C PHE A 218 -21.78 -5.31 0.91
N ILE A 219 -22.35 -5.40 -0.29
CA ILE A 219 -23.74 -5.81 -0.51
C ILE A 219 -23.76 -7.26 -0.98
N PHE A 220 -24.48 -8.11 -0.26
CA PHE A 220 -24.61 -9.53 -0.52
C PHE A 220 -26.04 -9.89 -0.92
N THR A 221 -26.14 -10.84 -1.84
CA THR A 221 -27.41 -11.55 -2.07
C THR A 221 -27.70 -12.51 -0.91
N PRO A 222 -28.99 -12.90 -0.70
CA PRO A 222 -29.34 -13.92 0.27
C PRO A 222 -28.51 -15.19 0.05
N ASN A 223 -27.75 -15.58 1.07
CA ASN A 223 -26.76 -16.65 0.99
C ASN A 223 -26.92 -17.64 2.14
N GLU A 224 -26.20 -18.76 2.11
CA GLU A 224 -26.31 -19.80 3.14
C GLU A 224 -25.44 -19.54 4.39
N PHE A 225 -24.62 -18.50 4.41
CA PHE A 225 -23.61 -18.28 5.45
C PHE A 225 -24.08 -17.35 6.57
N PHE A 226 -24.72 -16.24 6.23
CA PHE A 226 -25.18 -15.23 7.19
C PHE A 226 -26.50 -14.59 6.77
N GLU A 227 -27.11 -13.83 7.69
CA GLU A 227 -28.39 -13.14 7.47
C GLU A 227 -28.22 -11.70 6.96
N ASN A 228 -27.04 -11.10 7.12
CA ASN A 228 -26.77 -9.74 6.67
C ASN A 228 -26.91 -9.61 5.14
N GLU A 229 -27.66 -8.61 4.68
CA GLU A 229 -27.65 -8.18 3.27
C GLU A 229 -26.50 -7.22 3.00
N GLU A 230 -26.08 -6.46 4.02
CA GLU A 230 -24.97 -5.51 3.95
C GLU A 230 -24.02 -5.72 5.12
N LEU A 231 -22.72 -5.73 4.82
CA LEU A 231 -21.64 -5.65 5.81
C LEU A 231 -20.90 -4.34 5.63
N GLU A 232 -20.82 -3.55 6.69
CA GLU A 232 -20.18 -2.24 6.66
C GLU A 232 -18.87 -2.24 7.45
N LYS A 233 -17.89 -1.50 6.94
CA LYS A 233 -16.63 -1.17 7.61
C LYS A 233 -16.41 0.33 7.52
N THR A 234 -16.29 0.99 8.66
CA THR A 234 -16.15 2.45 8.76
C THR A 234 -14.82 2.81 9.37
N TYR A 235 -14.08 3.71 8.73
CA TYR A 235 -12.84 4.28 9.22
C TYR A 235 -13.07 5.74 9.56
N TYR A 236 -12.70 6.14 10.78
CA TYR A 236 -12.78 7.51 11.22
C TYR A 236 -11.39 8.13 11.24
N TYR A 237 -11.28 9.35 10.72
CA TYR A 237 -10.07 10.16 10.82
C TYR A 237 -10.09 10.99 12.10
N GLN A 238 -8.91 11.37 12.58
CA GLN A 238 -8.72 12.38 13.61
C GLN A 238 -9.07 13.77 13.07
N GLU A 239 -9.39 14.71 13.97
CA GLU A 239 -9.76 16.08 13.56
C GLU A 239 -8.55 16.90 13.09
N GLU A 240 -7.36 16.59 13.61
CA GLU A 240 -6.11 17.22 13.20
C GLU A 240 -5.31 16.27 12.30
N VAL A 241 -4.70 16.82 11.26
CA VAL A 241 -3.77 16.08 10.41
C VAL A 241 -2.50 15.75 11.20
N GLY A 242 -1.88 14.63 10.85
CA GLY A 242 -0.62 14.20 11.43
C GLY A 242 0.53 15.12 11.05
N TYR A 243 1.71 14.80 11.57
CA TYR A 243 2.93 15.57 11.28
C TYR A 243 3.28 15.63 9.78
N SER A 244 2.96 14.58 9.01
CA SER A 244 3.13 14.56 7.55
C SER A 244 2.17 15.51 6.80
N GLY A 245 1.10 15.95 7.46
CA GLY A 245 0.02 16.71 6.85
C GLY A 245 -1.13 15.84 6.33
N ASP A 246 -1.13 14.52 6.53
CA ASP A 246 -2.21 13.62 6.14
C ASP A 246 -3.20 13.34 7.27
N PHE A 247 -4.39 12.83 6.92
CA PHE A 247 -5.35 12.38 7.92
C PHE A 247 -4.77 11.20 8.70
N LEU A 248 -4.83 11.26 10.02
CA LEU A 248 -4.53 10.13 10.88
C LEU A 248 -5.80 9.33 11.15
N TYR A 249 -5.69 8.02 11.24
CA TYR A 249 -6.78 7.16 11.68
C TYR A 249 -7.03 7.30 13.19
N ASP A 250 -8.30 7.40 13.57
CA ASP A 250 -8.75 7.36 14.96
C ASP A 250 -9.13 5.94 15.37
N ARG A 251 -10.02 5.31 14.58
CA ARG A 251 -10.48 3.93 14.80
C ARG A 251 -11.18 3.38 13.57
N ALA A 252 -11.21 2.05 13.50
CA ALA A 252 -12.08 1.31 12.61
C ALA A 252 -13.30 0.72 13.36
N VAL A 253 -14.46 0.68 12.71
CA VAL A 253 -15.68 0.06 13.21
C VAL A 253 -16.24 -0.86 12.14
N GLY A 254 -16.33 -2.15 12.43
CA GLY A 254 -16.92 -3.13 11.52
C GLY A 254 -18.30 -3.61 11.96
N THR A 255 -18.98 -4.31 11.06
CA THR A 255 -20.32 -4.87 11.28
C THR A 255 -20.25 -6.28 11.84
N VAL A 256 -21.03 -6.55 12.90
CA VAL A 256 -21.16 -7.91 13.43
C VAL A 256 -21.89 -8.81 12.42
N VAL A 257 -21.20 -9.85 11.94
CA VAL A 257 -21.75 -10.84 11.01
C VAL A 257 -22.70 -11.79 11.76
N LYS A 258 -23.95 -11.88 11.30
CA LYS A 258 -24.99 -12.76 11.83
C LYS A 258 -24.91 -14.12 11.15
N TRP A 259 -23.92 -14.92 11.55
CA TRP A 259 -23.70 -16.25 11.02
C TRP A 259 -24.89 -17.19 11.25
N LYS A 260 -25.22 -17.96 10.22
CA LYS A 260 -26.17 -19.07 10.31
C LYS A 260 -25.53 -20.25 11.03
N GLU A 261 -26.36 -21.18 11.46
CA GLU A 261 -25.91 -22.36 12.22
C GLU A 261 -24.79 -23.09 11.46
N ASP A 262 -23.64 -23.25 12.14
CA ASP A 262 -22.46 -23.97 11.64
C ASP A 262 -21.79 -23.39 10.40
N LYS A 263 -22.05 -22.11 10.10
CA LYS A 263 -21.49 -21.40 8.93
C LYS A 263 -20.56 -20.26 9.29
N ASP A 264 -20.20 -20.13 10.57
CA ASP A 264 -19.23 -19.14 11.04
C ASP A 264 -17.84 -19.44 10.45
N LEU A 265 -17.41 -18.60 9.50
CA LEU A 265 -16.14 -18.77 8.78
C LEU A 265 -14.94 -18.27 9.59
N THR A 266 -15.16 -17.41 10.59
CA THR A 266 -14.08 -16.88 11.44
C THR A 266 -13.70 -17.83 12.58
N LYS A 267 -14.41 -18.97 12.69
CA LYS A 267 -14.17 -19.99 13.71
C LYS A 267 -14.10 -21.37 13.12
N GLU A 268 -13.11 -22.14 13.55
CA GLU A 268 -13.03 -23.57 13.29
C GLU A 268 -13.52 -24.35 14.52
N PHE A 269 -14.35 -25.38 14.30
CA PHE A 269 -14.96 -26.14 15.40
C PHE A 269 -14.34 -27.53 15.54
N GLU A 270 -13.59 -27.74 16.62
CA GLU A 270 -13.00 -29.04 16.95
C GLU A 270 -13.96 -29.84 17.85
N ILE A 271 -14.43 -31.01 17.38
CA ILE A 271 -15.30 -31.90 18.15
C ILE A 271 -14.45 -32.87 18.97
N LYS A 272 -14.33 -32.62 20.28
CA LYS A 272 -13.65 -33.53 21.22
C LYS A 272 -14.65 -34.44 21.93
N LYS A 273 -14.40 -35.75 21.86
CA LYS A 273 -15.10 -36.74 22.68
C LYS A 273 -14.57 -36.65 24.12
N GLN A 274 -15.34 -36.03 25.01
CA GLN A 274 -15.04 -36.07 26.44
C GLN A 274 -15.77 -37.25 27.08
N ARG A 275 -15.03 -38.14 27.74
CA ARG A 275 -15.58 -39.20 28.57
C ARG A 275 -15.52 -38.77 30.03
N ASN A 276 -16.67 -38.75 30.69
CA ASN A 276 -16.72 -38.46 32.12
C ASN A 276 -16.10 -39.64 32.88
N LYS A 277 -15.03 -39.37 33.64
CA LYS A 277 -14.25 -40.38 34.37
C LYS A 277 -15.08 -41.15 35.42
N ASN A 278 -16.13 -40.54 35.97
CA ASN A 278 -16.96 -41.12 37.03
C ASN A 278 -18.19 -41.86 36.51
N THR A 279 -18.82 -41.38 35.44
CA THR A 279 -20.08 -41.94 34.91
C THR A 279 -19.91 -42.74 33.63
N ASN A 280 -18.69 -42.83 33.08
CA ASN A 280 -18.36 -43.47 31.80
C ASN A 280 -19.19 -43.00 30.59
N ARG A 281 -20.01 -41.95 30.73
CA ARG A 281 -20.75 -41.34 29.62
C ARG A 281 -19.81 -40.50 28.77
N THR A 282 -19.90 -40.68 27.46
CA THR A 282 -19.19 -39.88 26.46
C THR A 282 -20.10 -38.75 25.98
N ARG A 283 -19.62 -37.52 26.06
CA ARG A 283 -20.25 -36.33 25.47
C ARG A 283 -19.33 -35.78 24.38
N LEU A 284 -19.91 -35.40 23.25
CA LEU A 284 -19.21 -34.62 22.22
C LEU A 284 -19.22 -33.16 22.66
N VAL A 285 -18.04 -32.58 22.84
CA VAL A 285 -17.85 -31.16 23.16
C VAL A 285 -17.27 -30.49 21.93
N ARG A 286 -18.01 -29.54 21.37
CA ARG A 286 -17.58 -28.72 20.24
C ARG A 286 -16.87 -27.49 20.80
N LYS A 287 -15.57 -27.33 20.53
CA LYS A 287 -14.78 -26.16 20.93
C LYS A 287 -14.47 -25.34 19.70
N ALA A 288 -14.90 -24.08 19.68
CA ALA A 288 -14.53 -23.13 18.64
C ALA A 288 -13.10 -22.61 18.88
N ARG A 289 -12.32 -22.46 17.80
CA ARG A 289 -11.03 -21.78 17.76
C ARG A 289 -11.11 -20.67 16.71
N PRO A 290 -10.52 -19.49 16.93
CA PRO A 290 -10.39 -18.47 15.89
C PRO A 290 -9.67 -19.06 14.67
N ALA A 291 -10.12 -18.68 13.49
CA ALA A 291 -9.56 -19.09 12.21
C ALA A 291 -9.35 -17.87 11.31
N GLU A 292 -8.35 -17.94 10.45
CA GLU A 292 -8.13 -16.93 9.41
C GLU A 292 -9.28 -16.93 8.42
N SER A 293 -9.81 -15.75 8.16
CA SER A 293 -10.96 -15.53 7.30
C SER A 293 -11.01 -14.06 6.91
N PHE A 294 -11.35 -13.79 5.65
CA PHE A 294 -11.62 -12.44 5.16
C PHE A 294 -12.62 -11.69 6.06
N PHE A 295 -13.60 -12.40 6.63
CA PHE A 295 -14.65 -11.77 7.44
C PHE A 295 -14.15 -11.25 8.80
N ASN A 296 -12.92 -11.56 9.20
CA ASN A 296 -12.25 -10.89 10.33
C ASN A 296 -12.04 -9.39 10.06
N PHE A 297 -12.01 -8.97 8.79
CA PHE A 297 -11.98 -7.56 8.38
C PHE A 297 -13.13 -6.74 8.98
N PHE A 298 -14.30 -7.34 9.22
CA PHE A 298 -15.44 -6.68 9.86
C PHE A 298 -15.37 -6.68 11.40
N SER A 299 -14.31 -7.24 11.97
CA SER A 299 -13.99 -7.22 13.40
C SER A 299 -12.59 -6.63 13.59
N PRO A 300 -12.43 -5.32 13.30
CA PRO A 300 -11.11 -4.69 13.33
C PRO A 300 -10.47 -4.78 14.72
N PRO A 301 -9.13 -4.79 14.79
CA PRO A 301 -8.44 -4.66 16.05
C PRO A 301 -8.83 -3.34 16.74
N VAL A 302 -8.81 -3.33 18.07
CA VAL A 302 -9.17 -2.15 18.86
C VAL A 302 -7.88 -1.56 19.42
N PRO A 303 -7.57 -0.28 19.16
CA PRO A 303 -6.39 0.34 19.74
C PRO A 303 -6.47 0.31 21.27
N PRO A 304 -5.37 -0.01 21.96
CA PRO A 304 -5.34 -0.07 23.41
C PRO A 304 -5.59 1.32 24.00
N THR A 305 -6.22 1.38 25.18
CA THR A 305 -6.40 2.65 25.87
C THR A 305 -5.06 3.17 26.35
N GLN A 306 -4.84 4.49 26.25
CA GLN A 306 -3.61 5.13 26.75
C GLN A 306 -3.29 4.73 28.20
N ASP A 307 -4.30 4.62 29.07
CA ASP A 307 -4.12 4.17 30.45
C ASP A 307 -3.53 2.76 30.57
N ALA A 308 -3.84 1.85 29.64
CA ALA A 308 -3.33 0.49 29.64
C ALA A 308 -1.87 0.43 29.15
N ILE A 309 -1.50 1.33 28.23
CA ILE A 309 -0.13 1.52 27.76
C ILE A 309 0.72 2.15 28.88
N ASP A 310 0.24 3.25 29.47
CA ASP A 310 0.95 3.99 30.51
C ASP A 310 1.16 3.16 31.81
N ASN A 311 0.32 2.16 32.05
CA ASN A 311 0.41 1.24 33.19
C ASN A 311 1.19 -0.04 32.89
N ASP A 312 1.80 -0.19 31.71
CA ASP A 312 2.47 -1.42 31.24
C ASP A 312 1.57 -2.68 31.39
N GLU A 313 0.25 -2.54 31.20
CA GLU A 313 -0.70 -3.66 31.32
C GLU A 313 -0.67 -4.59 30.09
N ILE A 314 -0.06 -4.12 29.00
CA ILE A 314 0.09 -4.83 27.73
C ILE A 314 1.59 -4.88 27.43
N ASP A 315 2.09 -6.09 27.16
CA ASP A 315 3.49 -6.28 26.78
C ASP A 315 3.79 -5.53 25.47
N GLU A 316 4.99 -4.94 25.36
CA GLU A 316 5.43 -4.17 24.19
C GLU A 316 5.31 -4.97 22.88
N GLU A 317 5.70 -6.25 22.88
CA GLU A 317 5.57 -7.16 21.73
C GLU A 317 4.10 -7.34 21.30
N VAL A 318 3.15 -7.32 22.24
CA VAL A 318 1.71 -7.43 21.94
C VAL A 318 1.15 -6.11 21.41
N LEU A 319 1.72 -4.97 21.83
CA LEU A 319 1.39 -3.67 21.27
C LEU A 319 1.88 -3.56 19.82
N ASP A 320 3.13 -3.95 19.56
CA ASP A 320 3.70 -3.94 18.20
C ASP A 320 2.89 -4.82 17.25
N GLU A 321 2.57 -6.06 17.64
CA GLU A 321 1.70 -6.96 16.86
C GLU A 321 0.29 -6.41 16.61
N LEU A 322 -0.22 -5.56 17.52
CA LEU A 322 -1.54 -4.95 17.40
C LEU A 322 -1.50 -3.76 16.45
N ASP A 323 -0.45 -2.95 16.53
CA ASP A 323 -0.22 -1.81 15.65
C ASP A 323 0.00 -2.28 14.20
N GLU A 324 0.79 -3.33 13.96
CA GLU A 324 0.93 -3.96 12.64
C GLU A 324 -0.42 -4.41 12.07
N LYS A 325 -1.26 -5.05 12.91
CA LYS A 325 -2.61 -5.49 12.49
C LYS A 325 -3.54 -4.31 12.18
N LEU A 326 -3.42 -3.20 12.91
CA LEU A 326 -4.19 -1.99 12.64
C LEU A 326 -3.75 -1.32 11.35
N GLU A 327 -2.44 -1.23 11.12
CA GLU A 327 -1.88 -0.66 9.90
C GLU A 327 -2.30 -1.45 8.67
N MET A 328 -2.18 -2.79 8.71
CA MET A 328 -2.68 -3.66 7.64
C MET A 328 -4.19 -3.49 7.40
N ASP A 329 -5.00 -3.34 8.45
CA ASP A 329 -6.45 -3.13 8.32
C ASP A 329 -6.80 -1.78 7.68
N TYR A 330 -6.02 -0.73 7.96
CA TYR A 330 -6.17 0.59 7.35
C TYR A 330 -5.73 0.60 5.90
N GLN A 331 -4.57 0.00 5.59
CA GLN A 331 -4.06 -0.12 4.23
C GLN A 331 -5.08 -0.82 3.33
N LEU A 332 -5.58 -1.97 3.79
CA LEU A 332 -6.62 -2.72 3.08
C LEU A 332 -7.90 -1.90 2.85
N GLY A 333 -8.28 -1.06 3.81
CA GLY A 333 -9.40 -0.16 3.69
C GLY A 333 -9.21 0.88 2.59
N GLU A 334 -8.02 1.47 2.49
CA GLU A 334 -7.64 2.43 1.46
C GLU A 334 -7.51 1.75 0.09
N ASP A 335 -6.90 0.56 0.01
CA ASP A 335 -6.80 -0.19 -1.24
C ASP A 335 -8.18 -0.47 -1.84
N ILE A 336 -9.13 -0.90 -1.01
CA ILE A 336 -10.51 -1.13 -1.48
C ILE A 336 -11.15 0.18 -1.94
N LYS A 337 -10.92 1.30 -1.24
CA LYS A 337 -11.51 2.62 -1.52
C LYS A 337 -10.92 3.28 -2.77
N GLU A 338 -9.61 3.31 -2.91
CA GLU A 338 -8.86 4.09 -3.89
C GLU A 338 -8.43 3.26 -5.12
N LYS A 339 -8.13 1.98 -4.93
CA LYS A 339 -7.70 1.08 -6.02
C LYS A 339 -8.85 0.20 -6.51
N ILE A 340 -9.36 -0.71 -5.68
CA ILE A 340 -10.28 -1.78 -6.11
C ILE A 340 -11.63 -1.23 -6.58
N VAL A 341 -12.30 -0.37 -5.80
CA VAL A 341 -13.62 0.15 -6.20
C VAL A 341 -13.55 1.00 -7.46
N PRO A 342 -12.59 1.94 -7.63
CA PRO A 342 -12.47 2.73 -8.85
C PRO A 342 -12.04 1.92 -10.07
N LYS A 343 -11.17 0.91 -9.91
CA LYS A 343 -10.58 0.10 -10.99
C LYS A 343 -11.05 -1.35 -10.99
N ALA A 344 -12.27 -1.61 -10.52
CA ALA A 344 -12.78 -2.97 -10.31
C ALA A 344 -12.74 -3.86 -11.57
N VAL A 345 -12.91 -3.28 -12.77
CA VAL A 345 -12.82 -4.03 -14.03
C VAL A 345 -11.38 -4.46 -14.32
N ASP A 346 -10.39 -3.59 -14.08
CA ASP A 346 -8.98 -3.89 -14.29
C ASP A 346 -8.50 -4.96 -13.29
N TYR A 347 -8.98 -4.92 -12.04
CA TYR A 347 -8.75 -6.00 -11.08
C TYR A 347 -9.46 -7.28 -11.50
N PHE A 348 -10.69 -7.22 -12.00
CA PHE A 348 -11.40 -8.42 -12.49
C PHE A 348 -10.67 -9.10 -13.67
N THR A 349 -10.16 -8.32 -14.62
CA THR A 349 -9.41 -8.85 -15.78
C THR A 349 -7.98 -9.25 -15.44
N GLY A 350 -7.47 -8.82 -14.28
CA GLY A 350 -6.09 -9.04 -13.85
C GLY A 350 -5.10 -8.00 -14.40
N LYS A 351 -5.56 -7.05 -15.23
CA LYS A 351 -4.73 -5.98 -15.77
C LYS A 351 -4.13 -5.08 -14.67
N ALA A 352 -4.86 -4.88 -13.58
CA ALA A 352 -4.37 -4.08 -12.46
C ALA A 352 -3.06 -4.61 -11.84
N LEU A 353 -2.80 -5.92 -11.92
CA LEU A 353 -1.57 -6.54 -11.43
C LEU A 353 -0.32 -6.01 -12.14
N GLU A 354 -0.42 -5.67 -13.43
CA GLU A 354 0.70 -5.09 -14.17
C GLU A 354 1.10 -3.73 -13.58
N TYR A 355 0.13 -2.94 -13.12
CA TYR A 355 0.41 -1.63 -12.53
C TYR A 355 0.91 -1.75 -11.09
N ASP A 356 0.30 -2.63 -10.29
CA ASP A 356 0.72 -2.85 -8.90
C ASP A 356 2.14 -3.46 -8.84
N MET A 357 2.57 -4.27 -9.83
CA MET A 357 3.94 -4.80 -9.91
C MET A 357 4.98 -3.78 -10.41
N LEU A 358 4.57 -2.85 -11.28
CA LEU A 358 5.46 -1.80 -11.77
C LEU A 358 5.73 -0.70 -10.72
N GLU A 359 4.85 -0.54 -9.73
CA GLU A 359 5.09 0.36 -8.58
C GLU A 359 6.22 -0.16 -7.67
N ASP A 360 6.49 -1.47 -7.64
CA ASP A 360 7.56 -2.08 -6.83
C ASP A 360 8.93 -2.17 -7.54
N ASP A 361 8.98 -2.09 -8.87
CA ASP A 361 10.22 -2.27 -9.67
C ASP A 361 10.95 -0.94 -9.98
N ASP A 362 10.35 0.22 -9.64
CA ASP A 362 10.93 1.55 -9.91
C ASP A 362 11.97 2.01 -8.84
N ASP A 363 12.32 1.15 -7.88
CA ASP A 363 13.34 1.44 -6.84
C ASP A 363 14.70 0.74 -7.09
N ASP A 364 14.84 -0.08 -8.15
CA ASP A 364 16.04 -0.94 -8.37
C ASP A 364 16.77 -0.79 -9.73
N ASP A 365 16.52 0.26 -10.55
CA ASP A 365 17.24 0.45 -11.84
C ASP A 365 18.14 1.70 -11.90
N TYR A 366 19.05 1.83 -10.93
CA TYR A 366 20.19 2.75 -11.00
C TYR A 366 21.54 2.06 -10.83
N GLU A 367 21.79 0.91 -11.47
CA GLU A 367 23.16 0.40 -11.66
C GLU A 367 23.31 -0.33 -13.00
N ASP A 368 23.59 0.41 -14.08
CA ASP A 368 24.69 0.05 -14.99
C ASP A 368 25.03 1.23 -15.93
N THR A 369 25.89 2.14 -15.47
CA THR A 369 26.73 2.87 -16.43
C THR A 369 27.93 1.99 -16.74
N ASP A 370 27.75 1.12 -17.74
CA ASP A 370 28.83 0.52 -18.52
C ASP A 370 29.79 1.64 -18.96
N ASP A 371 30.91 1.75 -18.25
CA ASP A 371 32.07 2.58 -18.63
C ASP A 371 32.93 1.75 -19.60
N ASP A 372 32.38 1.49 -20.78
CA ASP A 372 33.11 0.95 -21.94
C ASP A 372 33.42 2.13 -22.87
N ASP A 373 34.64 2.69 -22.77
CA ASP A 373 35.27 3.37 -23.91
C ASP A 373 36.82 3.30 -23.85
N ASP A 374 37.31 2.39 -24.69
CA ASP A 374 38.52 2.42 -25.51
C ASP A 374 39.93 2.24 -24.88
N ASP A 375 40.35 0.97 -24.91
CA ASP A 375 41.72 0.52 -25.11
C ASP A 375 42.30 1.01 -26.47
N GLU A 376 43.31 1.88 -26.43
CA GLU A 376 44.39 1.87 -27.44
C GLU A 376 45.75 2.17 -26.79
N ALA A 377 46.61 1.14 -26.70
CA ALA A 377 47.91 1.16 -27.39
C ALA A 377 48.73 -0.11 -27.10
N LEU A 378 49.06 -0.78 -28.20
CA LEU A 378 50.00 -1.88 -28.36
C LEU A 378 51.41 -1.51 -27.83
N ASP A 379 52.06 -2.43 -27.12
CA ASP A 379 53.23 -3.21 -27.59
C ASP A 379 54.14 -3.67 -26.43
N ASP A 380 54.82 -4.78 -26.68
CA ASP A 380 56.08 -5.27 -26.12
C ASP A 380 56.08 -6.58 -25.29
N ASP A 381 56.52 -7.60 -26.02
CA ASP A 381 57.15 -8.89 -25.73
C ASP A 381 57.47 -9.33 -24.28
N SER A 382 57.21 -10.62 -23.98
CA SER A 382 58.29 -11.64 -23.89
C SER A 382 57.79 -12.98 -23.30
N ASP A 383 57.91 -14.01 -24.14
CA ASP A 383 58.24 -15.43 -23.89
C ASP A 383 58.02 -16.09 -22.49
N SER A 384 57.29 -17.22 -22.48
CA SER A 384 57.88 -18.58 -22.46
C SER A 384 57.04 -19.63 -21.69
N ASP A 385 56.73 -20.74 -22.39
CA ASP A 385 56.66 -22.15 -21.92
C ASP A 385 55.81 -22.49 -20.68
N GLY A 386 54.74 -23.30 -20.70
CA GLY A 386 54.50 -24.55 -21.40
C GLY A 386 54.12 -25.65 -20.39
N SER A 387 53.21 -26.54 -20.79
CA SER A 387 52.88 -27.85 -20.19
C SER A 387 51.79 -27.95 -19.10
N ALA A 388 50.67 -28.57 -19.50
CA ALA A 388 49.87 -29.49 -18.67
C ALA A 388 50.31 -30.96 -18.97
N PRO A 389 49.81 -32.06 -18.34
CA PRO A 389 48.93 -32.26 -17.16
C PRO A 389 49.47 -33.41 -16.22
N PRO A 390 48.68 -34.39 -15.69
CA PRO A 390 47.99 -34.49 -14.38
C PRO A 390 48.57 -35.64 -13.47
N PRO A 391 47.76 -36.44 -12.73
CA PRO A 391 47.17 -36.29 -11.38
C PRO A 391 47.80 -37.25 -10.33
N ARG A 392 47.41 -37.15 -9.03
CA ARG A 392 47.05 -38.30 -8.12
C ARG A 392 47.16 -38.02 -6.60
N LYS A 393 46.02 -38.22 -5.92
CA LYS A 393 45.72 -39.29 -4.92
C LYS A 393 46.48 -39.35 -3.58
N GLY A 394 45.71 -39.28 -2.50
CA GLY A 394 45.97 -39.88 -1.18
C GLY A 394 45.37 -39.00 -0.07
N GLY A 395 44.53 -39.43 0.87
CA GLY A 395 44.12 -40.77 1.29
C GLY A 395 44.04 -40.80 2.83
N LYS A 396 42.97 -41.41 3.35
CA LYS A 396 42.64 -41.74 4.76
C LYS A 396 42.04 -40.60 5.61
N GLY A 397 40.96 -40.81 6.36
CA GLY A 397 40.20 -42.03 6.64
C GLY A 397 39.84 -42.15 8.12
N LYS A 398 38.55 -42.31 8.40
CA LYS A 398 37.89 -43.08 9.49
C LYS A 398 36.39 -42.83 9.30
N GLY A 399 35.56 -43.78 8.85
CA GLY A 399 35.28 -45.09 9.47
C GLY A 399 34.31 -44.82 10.63
N GLY A 400 33.00 -44.98 10.49
CA GLY A 400 32.25 -46.22 10.23
C GLY A 400 31.46 -46.54 11.52
N GLY A 401 30.25 -47.10 11.56
CA GLY A 401 29.30 -47.61 10.57
C GLY A 401 27.86 -47.31 11.07
N ALA A 402 26.83 -47.33 10.24
CA ALA A 402 26.26 -48.45 9.48
C ALA A 402 25.29 -49.32 10.30
N THR A 403 24.01 -49.21 9.94
CA THR A 403 22.98 -50.27 9.73
C THR A 403 21.73 -49.51 9.22
N ALA A 404 21.32 -49.45 7.94
CA ALA A 404 20.90 -50.50 6.99
C ALA A 404 19.89 -51.48 7.64
N ASN A 405 18.67 -51.73 7.14
CA ASN A 405 18.11 -51.71 5.80
C ASN A 405 16.56 -51.62 5.87
N PRO A 406 15.84 -51.21 4.81
CA PRO A 406 14.38 -51.27 4.73
C PRO A 406 13.91 -52.56 4.04
N GLU A 407 12.77 -53.13 4.45
CA GLU A 407 12.04 -54.08 3.62
C GLU A 407 10.54 -54.12 3.97
N GLU A 408 9.79 -54.42 2.91
CA GLU A 408 8.35 -54.48 2.65
C GLU A 408 7.44 -55.11 3.72
N CYS A 409 6.15 -54.73 3.76
CA CYS A 409 5.05 -55.71 3.58
C CYS A 409 3.68 -55.06 3.29
N LYS A 410 2.95 -55.70 2.36
CA LYS A 410 1.59 -55.47 1.88
C LYS A 410 0.49 -55.94 2.85
N GLN A 411 -0.72 -55.39 2.63
CA GLN A 411 -2.07 -55.99 2.70
C GLN A 411 -2.44 -56.90 3.88
N GLN A 412 -3.39 -56.47 4.70
CA GLN A 412 -4.80 -56.91 4.68
C GLN A 412 -5.64 -56.10 5.65
#